data_AF-A0A2V6QXM7-F1
#
_entry.id   AF-A0A2V6QXM7-F1
#
_cell.length_a   1.000
_cell.length_b   1.000
_cell.length_c   1.000
_cell.angle_alpha   90.00
_cell.angle_beta   90.00
_cell.angle_gamma   90.00
#
_symmetry.space_group_name_H-M   'P 1'
#
loop_
_entity.id
_entity.type
_entity.pdbx_description
1 polymer ?
#
loop_
_entity_poly.entity_id
_entity_poly.type
_entity_poly.pdbx_seq_one_letter_code
_entity_poly.pdbx_strand_id
1 'polypeptide(L)'
;MIARTSQASRAITRLLLVFTAALLPAPAAAESDWSAVAEAIGRPGSEGGGVYRVPFPRSDLHVTIDGTPIKTGLALGGWAAFAHDGDSTVVDGDLVLLPQEINAVVSALQANGLEITALHNHVILETPHVMYLHFFGTGDGAALGRGLRAAIAETGTPPPPAAPAEPAPTWARAVEASLGHSGAVRGGVLAIGVPRAEPIHEHGAMLAPAMGMANAFVFQETENGQVATTGDFVLTGDEVNPVIRELRGGGIRVTALHNHLIRSVPTLYFLHFWATGDPARIGQTLKQALSHVGVRQG
;
A
#
# COMPACT_ATOMS: atom_id res chain seq x y z
N MET A 1 -46.63 -44.75 -73.27
CA MET A 1 -45.55 -44.55 -74.25
C MET A 1 -44.41 -43.85 -73.54
N ILE A 2 -43.23 -44.47 -73.54
CA ILE A 2 -42.08 -44.21 -72.67
C ILE A 2 -41.36 -42.94 -73.13
N ALA A 3 -41.04 -42.02 -72.22
CA ALA A 3 -40.02 -40.99 -72.43
C ALA A 3 -39.11 -40.93 -71.18
N ARG A 4 -37.92 -41.52 -71.31
CA ARG A 4 -36.81 -41.40 -70.36
C ARG A 4 -36.10 -40.07 -70.62
N THR A 5 -35.93 -39.25 -69.59
CA THR A 5 -34.99 -38.11 -69.60
C THR A 5 -33.93 -38.33 -68.53
N SER A 6 -32.68 -38.29 -68.97
CA SER A 6 -31.47 -38.45 -68.18
C SER A 6 -31.15 -37.16 -67.44
N GLN A 7 -30.83 -37.25 -66.15
CA GLN A 7 -30.11 -36.20 -65.42
C GLN A 7 -28.68 -36.67 -65.18
N ALA A 8 -27.74 -35.92 -65.76
CA ALA A 8 -26.31 -36.11 -65.61
C ALA A 8 -25.86 -35.67 -64.20
N SER A 9 -25.13 -36.56 -63.53
CA SER A 9 -24.45 -36.27 -62.26
C SER A 9 -23.24 -35.36 -62.51
N ARG A 10 -23.18 -34.20 -61.86
CA ARG A 10 -21.98 -33.34 -61.81
C ARG A 10 -21.26 -33.62 -60.48
N ALA A 11 -20.10 -34.27 -60.57
CA ALA A 11 -19.18 -34.44 -59.45
C ALA A 11 -18.58 -33.09 -59.05
N ILE A 12 -18.73 -32.71 -57.77
CA ILE A 12 -18.09 -31.53 -57.18
C ILE A 12 -16.82 -32.01 -56.46
N THR A 13 -15.67 -31.77 -57.06
CA THR A 13 -14.35 -31.95 -56.42
C THR A 13 -14.16 -30.85 -55.38
N ARG A 14 -14.22 -31.19 -54.08
CA ARG A 14 -13.86 -30.27 -52.99
C ARG A 14 -12.35 -30.24 -52.82
N LEU A 15 -11.73 -29.12 -53.19
CA LEU A 15 -10.33 -28.83 -52.90
C LEU A 15 -10.22 -28.42 -51.42
N LEU A 16 -9.59 -29.25 -50.58
CA LEU A 16 -9.23 -28.88 -49.21
C LEU A 16 -7.96 -27.99 -49.25
N LEU A 17 -8.12 -26.70 -48.96
CA LEU A 17 -7.00 -25.82 -48.62
C LEU A 17 -6.61 -26.06 -47.16
N VAL A 18 -5.40 -26.59 -46.95
CA VAL A 18 -4.75 -26.63 -45.63
C VAL A 18 -4.14 -25.25 -45.37
N PHE A 19 -4.76 -24.48 -44.48
CA PHE A 19 -4.18 -23.23 -43.96
C PHE A 19 -3.18 -23.58 -42.86
N THR A 20 -1.88 -23.48 -43.16
CA THR A 20 -0.83 -23.40 -42.14
C THR A 20 -0.86 -22.00 -41.53
N ALA A 21 -1.44 -21.87 -40.34
CA ALA A 21 -1.35 -20.64 -39.55
C ALA A 21 0.11 -20.44 -39.12
N ALA A 22 0.79 -19.45 -39.71
CA ALA A 22 2.08 -19.00 -39.22
C ALA A 22 1.87 -18.41 -37.81
N LEU A 23 2.46 -19.03 -36.79
CA LEU A 23 2.54 -18.43 -35.46
C LEU A 23 3.44 -17.20 -35.56
N LEU A 24 2.82 -16.02 -35.54
CA LEU A 24 3.53 -14.77 -35.32
C LEU A 24 4.07 -14.77 -33.88
N PRO A 25 5.34 -14.40 -33.64
CA PRO A 25 5.85 -14.24 -32.30
C PRO A 25 4.99 -13.20 -31.56
N ALA A 26 4.59 -13.54 -30.32
CA ALA A 26 3.92 -12.59 -29.45
C ALA A 26 4.81 -11.35 -29.28
N PRO A 27 4.25 -10.13 -29.25
CA PRO A 27 5.02 -8.94 -28.95
C PRO A 27 5.73 -9.14 -27.62
N ALA A 28 7.04 -8.85 -27.57
CA ALA A 28 7.76 -8.77 -26.31
C ALA A 28 7.01 -7.79 -25.41
N ALA A 29 6.74 -8.18 -24.17
CA ALA A 29 6.16 -7.27 -23.19
C ALA A 29 7.05 -6.01 -23.16
N ALA A 30 6.45 -4.84 -23.34
CA ALA A 30 7.17 -3.59 -23.16
C ALA A 30 7.81 -3.60 -21.78
N GLU A 31 9.09 -3.26 -21.70
CA GLU A 31 9.77 -3.13 -20.44
C GLU A 31 9.06 -2.05 -19.61
N SER A 32 8.80 -2.33 -18.33
CA SER A 32 8.16 -1.36 -17.44
C SER A 32 9.03 -0.10 -17.36
N ASP A 33 8.39 1.07 -17.39
CA ASP A 33 9.05 2.37 -17.18
C ASP A 33 9.78 2.47 -15.83
N TRP A 34 9.51 1.52 -14.91
CA TRP A 34 10.10 1.41 -13.58
C TRP A 34 11.20 0.34 -13.47
N SER A 35 11.60 -0.33 -14.56
CA SER A 35 12.62 -1.39 -14.51
C SER A 35 13.95 -0.87 -13.95
N ALA A 36 14.37 0.32 -14.37
CA ALA A 36 15.57 0.98 -13.87
C ALA A 36 15.50 1.29 -12.36
N VAL A 37 14.31 1.65 -11.86
CA VAL A 37 14.08 1.86 -10.41
C VAL A 37 14.12 0.55 -9.65
N ALA A 38 13.45 -0.49 -10.17
CA ALA A 38 13.47 -1.83 -9.61
C ALA A 38 14.89 -2.39 -9.49
N GLU A 39 15.68 -2.26 -10.56
CA GLU A 39 17.08 -2.66 -10.59
C GLU A 39 17.93 -1.83 -9.64
N ALA A 40 17.74 -0.50 -9.61
CA ALA A 40 18.46 0.39 -8.73
C ALA A 40 18.24 0.08 -7.24
N ILE A 41 17.01 -0.26 -6.84
CA ILE A 41 16.68 -0.68 -5.46
C ILE A 41 17.14 -2.11 -5.20
N GLY A 42 17.05 -2.98 -6.21
CA GLY A 42 17.32 -4.41 -6.09
C GLY A 42 16.20 -5.19 -5.42
N ARG A 43 15.00 -4.61 -5.41
CA ARG A 43 13.79 -5.25 -4.90
C ARG A 43 12.65 -5.00 -5.88
N PRO A 44 11.79 -5.99 -6.12
CA PRO A 44 10.64 -5.81 -6.97
C PRO A 44 9.57 -4.96 -6.26
N GLY A 45 8.81 -4.22 -7.06
CA GLY A 45 7.61 -3.51 -6.67
C GLY A 45 6.43 -3.87 -7.54
N SER A 46 5.31 -3.22 -7.30
CA SER A 46 4.08 -3.37 -8.10
C SER A 46 3.59 -2.01 -8.58
N GLU A 47 3.11 -1.97 -9.82
CA GLU A 47 2.50 -0.79 -10.41
C GLU A 47 0.98 -0.79 -10.24
N GLY A 48 0.43 0.37 -9.94
CA GLY A 48 -1.02 0.57 -9.91
C GLY A 48 -1.38 2.03 -9.65
N GLY A 49 -2.39 2.54 -10.35
CA GLY A 49 -2.88 3.91 -10.14
C GLY A 49 -1.82 5.00 -10.39
N GLY A 50 -0.90 4.78 -11.32
CA GLY A 50 0.18 5.72 -11.65
C GLY A 50 1.37 5.71 -10.67
N VAL A 51 1.42 4.73 -9.76
CA VAL A 51 2.46 4.61 -8.74
C VAL A 51 3.18 3.27 -8.87
N TYR A 52 4.51 3.28 -8.77
CA TYR A 52 5.32 2.08 -8.56
C TYR A 52 5.68 1.96 -7.08
N ARG A 53 5.20 0.92 -6.40
CA ARG A 53 5.36 0.75 -4.95
C ARG A 53 6.22 -0.45 -4.62
N VAL A 54 7.27 -0.23 -3.82
CA VAL A 54 8.23 -1.25 -3.39
C VAL A 54 8.09 -1.50 -1.88
N PRO A 55 7.81 -2.74 -1.44
CA PRO A 55 7.68 -3.06 -0.02
C PRO A 55 9.04 -3.42 0.63
N PHE A 56 9.19 -3.01 1.90
CA PHE A 56 10.31 -3.30 2.80
C PHE A 56 9.78 -3.93 4.11
N PRO A 57 9.28 -5.18 4.06
CA PRO A 57 8.69 -5.82 5.23
C PRO A 57 9.77 -6.24 6.23
N ARG A 58 9.57 -5.91 7.51
CA ARG A 58 10.41 -6.37 8.63
C ARG A 58 9.97 -7.76 9.11
N SER A 59 10.05 -8.77 8.23
CA SER A 59 9.70 -10.16 8.58
C SER A 59 10.74 -10.84 9.46
N ASP A 60 11.88 -10.18 9.70
CA ASP A 60 12.86 -10.53 10.73
C ASP A 60 12.35 -10.22 12.15
N LEU A 61 11.44 -9.24 12.29
CA LEU A 61 10.94 -8.79 13.58
C LEU A 61 9.69 -9.57 14.02
N HIS A 62 9.67 -9.91 15.31
CA HIS A 62 8.55 -10.54 15.98
C HIS A 62 8.04 -9.60 17.06
N VAL A 63 7.13 -8.70 16.68
CA VAL A 63 6.61 -7.65 17.57
C VAL A 63 5.30 -8.10 18.22
N THR A 64 5.17 -7.76 19.49
CA THR A 64 3.91 -7.82 20.24
C THR A 64 3.49 -6.40 20.60
N ILE A 65 2.19 -6.13 20.66
CA ILE A 65 1.62 -4.87 21.14
C ILE A 65 0.64 -5.21 22.25
N ASP A 66 0.93 -4.76 23.48
CA ASP A 66 0.07 -5.05 24.64
C ASP A 66 -0.21 -6.56 24.78
N GLY A 67 0.84 -7.38 24.57
CA GLY A 67 0.77 -8.85 24.59
C GLY A 67 0.18 -9.51 23.34
N THR A 68 -0.34 -8.75 22.36
CA THR A 68 -0.87 -9.29 21.10
C THR A 68 0.24 -9.41 20.05
N PRO A 69 0.58 -10.62 19.55
CA PRO A 69 1.53 -10.77 18.46
C PRO A 69 0.98 -10.17 17.16
N ILE A 70 1.80 -9.41 16.45
CA ILE A 70 1.39 -8.78 15.18
C ILE A 70 2.09 -9.42 13.98
N LYS A 71 1.34 -9.57 12.89
CA LYS A 71 1.86 -9.95 11.59
C LYS A 71 2.65 -8.79 10.99
N THR A 72 3.67 -9.09 10.18
CA THR A 72 4.46 -8.06 9.51
C THR A 72 3.60 -7.08 8.69
N GLY A 73 2.55 -7.60 8.02
CA GLY A 73 1.64 -6.78 7.25
C GLY A 73 0.75 -5.83 8.07
N LEU A 74 0.62 -6.03 9.39
CA LEU A 74 -0.25 -5.18 10.23
C LEU A 74 0.40 -3.81 10.47
N ALA A 75 1.68 -3.78 10.87
CA ALA A 75 2.36 -2.54 11.26
C ALA A 75 3.86 -2.51 11.00
N LEU A 76 4.45 -3.55 10.38
CA LEU A 76 5.91 -3.69 10.20
C LEU A 76 6.30 -3.70 8.71
N GLY A 77 5.47 -3.09 7.86
CA GLY A 77 5.69 -3.00 6.42
C GLY A 77 6.20 -1.63 6.03
N GLY A 78 7.52 -1.46 5.91
CA GLY A 78 8.07 -0.28 5.26
C GLY A 78 7.78 -0.29 3.76
N TRP A 79 7.90 0.86 3.10
CA TRP A 79 7.64 0.99 1.67
C TRP A 79 8.27 2.26 1.06
N ALA A 80 8.45 2.25 -0.26
CA ALA A 80 8.67 3.43 -1.08
C ALA A 80 7.67 3.43 -2.22
N ALA A 81 7.11 4.59 -2.54
CA ALA A 81 6.19 4.79 -3.66
C ALA A 81 6.76 5.85 -4.60
N PHE A 82 6.88 5.50 -5.87
CA PHE A 82 7.41 6.35 -6.92
C PHE A 82 6.29 6.75 -7.86
N ALA A 83 6.31 8.00 -8.32
CA ALA A 83 5.43 8.49 -9.38
C ALA A 83 6.19 9.47 -10.28
N HIS A 84 5.74 9.58 -11.53
CA HIS A 84 6.26 10.61 -12.44
C HIS A 84 5.69 11.98 -12.06
N ASP A 85 6.55 12.99 -12.07
CA ASP A 85 6.21 14.41 -11.92
C ASP A 85 6.88 15.21 -13.04
N GLY A 86 6.17 15.34 -14.16
CA GLY A 86 6.74 15.88 -15.41
C GLY A 86 7.92 15.02 -15.89
N ASP A 87 9.07 15.66 -16.11
CA ASP A 87 10.33 14.99 -16.49
C ASP A 87 11.12 14.44 -15.29
N SER A 88 10.58 14.56 -14.08
CA SER A 88 11.18 14.07 -12.84
C SER A 88 10.42 12.87 -12.26
N THR A 89 11.00 12.26 -11.24
CA THR A 89 10.35 11.26 -10.39
C THR A 89 10.25 11.82 -8.99
N VAL A 90 9.09 11.64 -8.35
CA VAL A 90 8.92 11.85 -6.91
C VAL A 90 8.91 10.49 -6.21
N VAL A 91 9.53 10.41 -5.04
CA VAL A 91 9.43 9.29 -4.12
C VAL A 91 8.98 9.78 -2.75
N ASP A 92 8.02 9.07 -2.18
CA ASP A 92 7.62 9.19 -0.78
C ASP A 92 7.67 7.81 -0.14
N GLY A 93 7.96 7.73 1.15
CA GLY A 93 8.00 6.44 1.82
C GLY A 93 8.16 6.50 3.32
N ASP A 94 8.14 5.31 3.90
CA ASP A 94 8.15 5.05 5.33
C ASP A 94 8.95 3.77 5.59
N LEU A 95 9.94 3.85 6.48
CA LEU A 95 10.76 2.71 6.91
C LEU A 95 10.49 2.36 8.37
N VAL A 96 10.33 1.07 8.64
CA VAL A 96 10.21 0.54 10.01
C VAL A 96 11.58 0.12 10.52
N LEU A 97 12.05 0.80 11.56
CA LEU A 97 13.41 0.72 12.07
C LEU A 97 13.44 0.32 13.55
N LEU A 98 14.43 -0.46 13.93
CA LEU A 98 14.86 -0.57 15.32
C LEU A 98 15.59 0.72 15.74
N PRO A 99 15.56 1.12 17.02
CA PRO A 99 16.22 2.34 17.48
C PRO A 99 17.70 2.47 17.09
N GLN A 100 18.40 1.34 17.01
CA GLN A 100 19.83 1.30 16.68
C GLN A 100 20.11 1.50 15.19
N GLU A 101 19.12 1.30 14.32
CA GLU A 101 19.25 1.44 12.86
C GLU A 101 19.03 2.89 12.41
N ILE A 102 18.30 3.70 13.20
CA ILE A 102 17.76 5.02 12.79
C ILE A 102 18.82 5.94 12.18
N ASN A 103 19.89 6.25 12.92
CA ASN A 103 20.82 7.30 12.49
C ASN A 103 21.70 6.87 11.31
N ALA A 104 21.96 5.57 11.15
CA ALA A 104 22.66 5.04 9.98
C ALA A 104 21.79 5.17 8.73
N VAL A 105 20.51 4.83 8.84
CA VAL A 105 19.52 5.01 7.77
C VAL A 105 19.33 6.47 7.40
N VAL A 106 19.19 7.37 8.39
CA VAL A 106 19.09 8.82 8.16
C VAL A 106 20.30 9.33 7.38
N SER A 107 21.51 8.92 7.79
CA SER A 107 22.75 9.33 7.12
C SER A 107 22.80 8.83 5.68
N ALA A 108 22.39 7.57 5.44
CA ALA A 108 22.35 6.98 4.11
C ALA A 108 21.34 7.67 3.18
N LEU A 109 20.13 7.98 3.67
CA LEU A 109 19.11 8.70 2.91
C LEU A 109 19.60 10.11 2.53
N GLN A 110 20.12 10.88 3.49
CA GLN A 110 20.61 12.24 3.25
C GLN A 110 21.83 12.28 2.32
N ALA A 111 22.76 11.33 2.47
CA ALA A 111 23.92 11.22 1.57
C ALA A 111 23.53 10.96 0.11
N ASN A 112 22.32 10.46 -0.14
CA ASN A 112 21.76 10.20 -1.46
C ASN A 112 20.65 11.19 -1.86
N GLY A 113 20.53 12.31 -1.16
CA GLY A 113 19.61 13.39 -1.52
C GLY A 113 18.13 13.13 -1.18
N LEU A 114 17.83 12.16 -0.32
CA LEU A 114 16.49 11.98 0.24
C LEU A 114 16.36 12.78 1.54
N GLU A 115 15.28 13.54 1.66
CA GLU A 115 14.96 14.35 2.83
C GLU A 115 14.22 13.51 3.87
N ILE A 116 14.56 13.69 5.14
CA ILE A 116 13.80 13.10 6.25
C ILE A 116 12.65 14.03 6.58
N THR A 117 11.43 13.53 6.47
CA THR A 117 10.22 14.32 6.70
C THR A 117 9.60 14.06 8.07
N ALA A 118 9.80 12.86 8.63
CA ALA A 118 9.35 12.55 9.98
C ALA A 118 10.10 11.36 10.61
N LEU A 119 10.21 11.36 11.94
CA LEU A 119 10.59 10.19 12.75
C LEU A 119 9.63 10.12 13.94
N HIS A 120 8.83 9.07 14.03
CA HIS A 120 7.81 8.92 15.08
C HIS A 120 7.41 7.45 15.28
N ASN A 121 6.44 7.23 16.17
CA ASN A 121 5.80 5.94 16.38
C ASN A 121 4.48 5.85 15.59
N HIS A 122 4.09 4.65 15.16
CA HIS A 122 2.70 4.36 14.74
C HIS A 122 1.92 3.70 15.87
N VAL A 123 2.59 2.83 16.62
CA VAL A 123 2.04 2.05 17.72
C VAL A 123 2.69 2.48 19.04
N ILE A 124 2.11 2.06 20.16
CA ILE A 124 2.69 2.22 21.49
C ILE A 124 2.52 0.90 22.25
N LEU A 125 3.34 0.69 23.29
CA LEU A 125 3.34 -0.54 24.11
C LEU A 125 3.80 -1.79 23.34
N GLU A 126 4.58 -1.57 22.30
CA GLU A 126 5.15 -2.62 21.48
C GLU A 126 6.47 -3.15 22.05
N THR A 127 6.77 -4.41 21.77
CA THR A 127 8.05 -5.04 22.10
C THR A 127 8.42 -6.05 21.01
N PRO A 128 9.64 -5.96 20.42
CA PRO A 128 10.64 -4.90 20.61
C PRO A 128 10.14 -3.52 20.15
N HIS A 129 10.75 -2.44 20.66
CA HIS A 129 10.44 -1.07 20.27
C HIS A 129 10.85 -0.83 18.81
N VAL A 130 9.96 -0.20 18.03
CA VAL A 130 10.19 0.16 16.63
C VAL A 130 9.79 1.61 16.39
N MET A 131 10.44 2.25 15.42
CA MET A 131 10.20 3.62 14.99
C MET A 131 9.99 3.67 13.48
N TYR A 132 9.28 4.69 13.02
CA TYR A 132 8.87 4.88 11.63
C TYR A 132 9.53 6.15 11.11
N LEU A 133 10.28 6.01 10.02
CA LEU A 133 11.06 7.09 9.41
C LEU A 133 10.48 7.39 8.04
N HIS A 134 9.86 8.55 7.91
CA HIS A 134 9.35 9.05 6.64
C HIS A 134 10.42 9.83 5.88
N PHE A 135 10.40 9.67 4.56
CA PHE A 135 11.32 10.35 3.66
C PHE A 135 10.63 10.78 2.38
N PHE A 136 11.22 11.79 1.74
CA PHE A 136 10.77 12.34 0.47
C PHE A 136 11.97 12.59 -0.44
N GLY A 137 11.77 12.50 -1.75
CA GLY A 137 12.80 12.89 -2.72
C GLY A 137 12.23 13.15 -4.10
N THR A 138 12.93 13.98 -4.87
CA THR A 138 12.62 14.25 -6.28
C THR A 138 13.88 14.15 -7.11
N GLY A 139 13.79 13.67 -8.34
CA GLY A 139 14.94 13.60 -9.26
C GLY A 139 14.88 12.41 -10.21
N ASP A 140 16.05 11.89 -10.56
CA ASP A 140 16.19 10.66 -11.34
C ASP A 140 15.72 9.45 -10.52
N GLY A 141 14.73 8.72 -11.03
CA GLY A 141 14.15 7.57 -10.33
C GLY A 141 15.17 6.49 -9.97
N ALA A 142 16.15 6.23 -10.84
CA ALA A 142 17.19 5.24 -10.57
C ALA A 142 18.17 5.73 -9.48
N ALA A 143 18.49 7.03 -9.44
CA ALA A 143 19.28 7.62 -8.34
C ALA A 143 18.54 7.52 -7.00
N LEU A 144 17.26 7.86 -6.97
CA LEU A 144 16.41 7.70 -5.78
C LEU A 144 16.37 6.22 -5.34
N GLY A 145 16.24 5.30 -6.29
CA GLY A 145 16.27 3.86 -6.03
C GLY A 145 17.59 3.38 -5.43
N ARG A 146 18.74 3.88 -5.92
CA ARG A 146 20.06 3.59 -5.32
C ARG A 146 20.20 4.12 -3.91
N GLY A 147 19.67 5.32 -3.64
CA GLY A 147 19.64 5.90 -2.30
C GLY A 147 18.85 5.03 -1.31
N LEU A 148 17.69 4.53 -1.74
CA LEU A 148 16.90 3.60 -0.94
C LEU A 148 17.60 2.26 -0.71
N ARG A 149 18.29 1.72 -1.72
CA ARG A 149 19.12 0.52 -1.53
C ARG A 149 20.16 0.74 -0.44
N ALA A 150 20.87 1.88 -0.46
CA ALA A 150 21.88 2.20 0.54
C ALA A 150 21.27 2.30 1.95
N ALA A 151 20.12 2.97 2.09
CA ALA A 151 19.40 3.07 3.35
C ALA A 151 18.95 1.70 3.90
N ILE A 152 18.38 0.84 3.05
CA ILE A 152 17.94 -0.50 3.45
C ILE A 152 19.11 -1.40 3.87
N ALA A 153 20.30 -1.21 3.29
CA ALA A 153 21.51 -1.95 3.67
C ALA A 153 21.97 -1.68 5.12
N GLU A 154 21.53 -0.57 5.72
CA GLU A 154 21.78 -0.21 7.12
C GLU A 154 20.77 -0.86 8.10
N THR A 155 19.95 -1.79 7.61
CA THR A 155 18.89 -2.45 8.41
C THR A 155 18.94 -3.97 8.30
N GLY A 156 18.24 -4.65 9.21
CA GLY A 156 17.97 -6.09 9.12
C GLY A 156 16.89 -6.49 8.09
N THR A 157 16.34 -5.56 7.32
CA THR A 157 15.14 -5.80 6.48
C THR A 157 15.40 -6.89 5.43
N PRO A 158 14.74 -8.05 5.49
CA PRO A 158 14.91 -9.11 4.50
C PRO A 158 14.23 -8.76 3.16
N PRO A 159 14.58 -9.44 2.04
CA PRO A 159 13.84 -9.34 0.79
C PRO A 159 12.36 -9.69 0.98
N PRO A 160 11.42 -9.05 0.25
CA PRO A 160 10.00 -9.30 0.44
C PRO A 160 9.63 -10.74 0.05
N PRO A 161 8.84 -11.45 0.87
CA PRO A 161 8.31 -12.76 0.47
C PRO A 161 7.24 -12.58 -0.60
N ALA A 162 7.13 -13.56 -1.51
CA ALA A 162 6.00 -13.64 -2.41
C ALA A 162 4.76 -14.11 -1.63
N ALA A 163 3.84 -13.21 -1.33
CA ALA A 163 2.55 -13.55 -0.71
C ALA A 163 1.41 -13.43 -1.74
N PRO A 164 0.74 -14.54 -2.11
CA PRO A 164 -0.42 -14.49 -2.99
C PRO A 164 -1.61 -13.80 -2.30
N ALA A 165 -2.54 -13.29 -3.10
CA ALA A 165 -3.81 -12.80 -2.59
C ALA A 165 -4.66 -13.98 -2.08
N GLU A 166 -5.35 -13.77 -0.96
CA GLU A 166 -6.22 -14.77 -0.33
C GLU A 166 -7.68 -14.32 -0.38
N PRO A 167 -8.65 -15.25 -0.44
CA PRO A 167 -10.06 -14.91 -0.26
C PRO A 167 -10.30 -14.24 1.10
N ALA A 168 -11.12 -13.19 1.14
CA ALA A 168 -11.40 -12.49 2.37
C ALA A 168 -12.07 -13.41 3.42
N PRO A 169 -11.52 -13.55 4.63
CA PRO A 169 -12.13 -14.33 5.72
C PRO A 169 -13.40 -13.64 6.27
N THR A 170 -14.16 -14.36 7.10
CA THR A 170 -15.45 -13.87 7.63
C THR A 170 -15.31 -12.62 8.48
N TRP A 171 -14.29 -12.53 9.33
CA TRP A 171 -14.01 -11.33 10.13
C TRP A 171 -13.70 -10.12 9.23
N ALA A 172 -12.98 -10.32 8.11
CA ALA A 172 -12.64 -9.25 7.19
C ALA A 172 -13.90 -8.68 6.53
N ARG A 173 -14.80 -9.55 6.07
CA ARG A 173 -16.09 -9.14 5.52
C ARG A 173 -16.96 -8.40 6.55
N ALA A 174 -16.88 -8.78 7.83
CA ALA A 174 -17.60 -8.08 8.90
C ALA A 174 -17.05 -6.65 9.13
N VAL A 175 -15.72 -6.48 9.06
CA VAL A 175 -15.10 -5.15 9.07
C VAL A 175 -15.56 -4.34 7.86
N GLU A 176 -15.43 -4.88 6.65
CA GLU A 176 -15.78 -4.17 5.41
C GLU A 176 -17.26 -3.74 5.40
N ALA A 177 -18.17 -4.64 5.80
CA ALA A 177 -19.60 -4.36 5.85
C ALA A 177 -19.96 -3.25 6.86
N SER A 178 -19.32 -3.23 8.02
CA SER A 178 -19.58 -2.23 9.07
C SER A 178 -18.88 -0.89 8.78
N LEU A 179 -17.66 -0.92 8.24
CA LEU A 179 -16.91 0.25 7.82
C LEU A 179 -17.53 0.91 6.58
N GLY A 180 -18.07 0.11 5.67
CA GLY A 180 -18.62 0.56 4.38
C GLY A 180 -17.58 0.69 3.27
N HIS A 181 -16.38 0.15 3.46
CA HIS A 181 -15.29 0.16 2.50
C HIS A 181 -14.66 -1.22 2.38
N SER A 182 -14.31 -1.63 1.16
CA SER A 182 -13.62 -2.89 0.87
C SER A 182 -12.10 -2.70 0.82
N GLY A 183 -11.37 -3.78 1.02
CA GLY A 183 -9.91 -3.81 1.02
C GLY A 183 -9.32 -5.04 0.33
N ALA A 184 -8.01 -5.22 0.54
CA ALA A 184 -7.28 -6.38 0.06
C ALA A 184 -6.78 -7.21 1.24
N VAL A 185 -6.88 -8.54 1.12
CA VAL A 185 -6.34 -9.48 2.11
C VAL A 185 -5.08 -10.15 1.57
N ARG A 186 -3.98 -10.03 2.33
CA ARG A 186 -2.68 -10.65 2.02
C ARG A 186 -2.03 -11.15 3.30
N GLY A 187 -1.57 -12.40 3.34
CA GLY A 187 -0.96 -12.99 4.54
C GLY A 187 -1.89 -12.97 5.76
N GLY A 188 -3.20 -13.07 5.54
CA GLY A 188 -4.24 -12.89 6.56
C GLY A 188 -4.22 -11.53 7.28
N VAL A 189 -3.85 -10.46 6.57
CA VAL A 189 -4.03 -9.06 6.97
C VAL A 189 -4.93 -8.38 5.95
N LEU A 190 -5.98 -7.70 6.42
CA LEU A 190 -6.85 -6.86 5.60
C LEU A 190 -6.32 -5.42 5.62
N ALA A 191 -6.12 -4.83 4.45
CA ALA A 191 -5.77 -3.41 4.30
C ALA A 191 -6.86 -2.69 3.51
N ILE A 192 -7.38 -1.60 4.09
CA ILE A 192 -8.41 -0.73 3.50
C ILE A 192 -7.82 0.67 3.39
N GLY A 193 -7.92 1.28 2.20
CA GLY A 193 -7.53 2.66 1.96
C GLY A 193 -8.74 3.51 1.56
N VAL A 194 -8.94 4.63 2.23
CA VAL A 194 -10.01 5.60 1.92
C VAL A 194 -9.38 6.94 1.55
N PRO A 195 -9.26 7.26 0.24
CA PRO A 195 -8.63 8.49 -0.22
C PRO A 195 -9.35 9.75 0.28
N ARG A 196 -8.59 10.79 0.60
CA ARG A 196 -9.14 12.13 0.74
C ARG A 196 -9.74 12.64 -0.57
N ALA A 197 -10.71 13.54 -0.46
CA ALA A 197 -11.32 14.20 -1.61
C ALA A 197 -10.34 15.20 -2.24
N GLU A 198 -9.68 16.00 -1.40
CA GLU A 198 -8.77 17.05 -1.85
C GLU A 198 -7.45 16.47 -2.41
N PRO A 199 -6.85 17.12 -3.41
CA PRO A 199 -5.49 16.79 -3.83
C PRO A 199 -4.49 17.18 -2.75
N ILE A 200 -3.46 16.35 -2.59
CA ILE A 200 -2.40 16.56 -1.61
C ILE A 200 -1.11 16.78 -2.37
N HIS A 201 -0.37 17.81 -1.96
CA HIS A 201 0.95 18.12 -2.51
C HIS A 201 1.98 18.11 -1.39
N GLU A 202 3.18 17.65 -1.70
CA GLU A 202 4.38 17.81 -0.87
C GLU A 202 5.47 18.42 -1.74
N HIS A 203 6.11 19.50 -1.28
CA HIS A 203 7.08 20.25 -2.09
C HIS A 203 6.56 20.72 -3.46
N GLY A 204 5.23 20.86 -3.61
CA GLY A 204 4.58 21.22 -4.87
C GLY A 204 4.29 20.04 -5.81
N ALA A 205 4.87 18.86 -5.57
CA ALA A 205 4.56 17.64 -6.29
C ALA A 205 3.24 17.04 -5.77
N MET A 206 2.35 16.64 -6.68
CA MET A 206 1.09 15.99 -6.29
C MET A 206 1.36 14.55 -5.84
N LEU A 207 0.91 14.19 -4.65
CA LEU A 207 1.01 12.84 -4.11
C LEU A 207 -0.29 12.06 -4.39
N ALA A 208 -0.17 10.91 -5.05
CA ALA A 208 -1.30 10.03 -5.28
C ALA A 208 -1.73 9.34 -3.97
N PRO A 209 -3.01 8.91 -3.82
CA PRO A 209 -3.47 8.19 -2.63
C PRO A 209 -2.63 6.96 -2.26
N ALA A 210 -2.10 6.25 -3.26
CA ALA A 210 -1.26 5.07 -3.06
C ALA A 210 0.17 5.37 -2.55
N MET A 211 0.54 6.66 -2.47
CA MET A 211 1.78 7.16 -1.85
C MET A 211 1.58 7.49 -0.36
N GLY A 212 0.75 6.73 0.35
CA GLY A 212 0.48 6.94 1.79
C GLY A 212 -0.51 8.05 2.11
N MET A 213 -1.22 8.58 1.11
CA MET A 213 -2.09 9.76 1.27
C MET A 213 -3.59 9.42 1.47
N ALA A 214 -3.92 8.13 1.54
CA ALA A 214 -5.25 7.67 1.93
C ALA A 214 -5.32 7.45 3.44
N ASN A 215 -6.50 7.60 4.05
CA ASN A 215 -6.72 7.07 5.38
C ASN A 215 -6.56 5.55 5.31
N ALA A 216 -5.62 4.99 6.07
CA ALA A 216 -5.28 3.58 6.00
C ALA A 216 -5.77 2.85 7.25
N PHE A 217 -6.46 1.73 7.05
CA PHE A 217 -6.91 0.85 8.13
C PHE A 217 -6.43 -0.55 7.86
N VAL A 218 -5.72 -1.12 8.83
CA VAL A 218 -5.12 -2.44 8.71
C VAL A 218 -5.59 -3.31 9.87
N PHE A 219 -5.93 -4.57 9.56
CA PHE A 219 -6.56 -5.49 10.50
C PHE A 219 -5.94 -6.87 10.39
N GLN A 220 -5.82 -7.55 11.52
CA GLN A 220 -5.59 -9.00 11.59
C GLN A 220 -6.53 -9.63 12.61
N GLU A 221 -6.82 -10.91 12.43
CA GLU A 221 -7.46 -11.71 13.47
C GLU A 221 -6.51 -12.00 14.64
N THR A 222 -7.06 -12.09 15.83
CA THR A 222 -6.41 -12.53 17.07
C THR A 222 -6.88 -13.94 17.42
N GLU A 223 -6.17 -14.62 18.33
CA GLU A 223 -6.48 -16.01 18.71
C GLU A 223 -7.90 -16.20 19.28
N ASN A 224 -8.52 -15.13 19.80
CA ASN A 224 -9.85 -15.17 20.43
C ASN A 224 -11.00 -14.80 19.48
N GLY A 225 -10.75 -14.76 18.15
CA GLY A 225 -11.76 -14.37 17.14
C GLY A 225 -12.11 -12.88 17.13
N GLN A 226 -11.38 -12.07 17.89
CA GLN A 226 -11.37 -10.60 17.78
C GLN A 226 -10.40 -10.16 16.67
N VAL A 227 -10.46 -8.89 16.26
CA VAL A 227 -9.44 -8.30 15.39
C VAL A 227 -8.58 -7.30 16.15
N ALA A 228 -7.29 -7.29 15.86
CA ALA A 228 -6.39 -6.20 16.18
C ALA A 228 -6.32 -5.26 14.97
N THR A 229 -6.35 -3.96 15.22
CA THR A 229 -6.34 -2.93 14.18
C THR A 229 -5.42 -1.77 14.52
N THR A 230 -4.80 -1.23 13.48
CA THR A 230 -3.99 -0.02 13.49
C THR A 230 -4.11 0.67 12.13
N GLY A 231 -3.52 1.84 12.03
CA GLY A 231 -3.44 2.60 10.79
C GLY A 231 -3.45 4.08 11.13
N ASP A 232 -3.83 4.89 10.16
CA ASP A 232 -3.88 6.32 10.31
C ASP A 232 -5.05 6.99 9.59
N PHE A 233 -5.44 8.11 10.17
CA PHE A 233 -6.26 9.10 9.48
C PHE A 233 -5.37 10.23 8.98
N VAL A 234 -5.62 10.67 7.75
CA VAL A 234 -4.99 11.83 7.14
C VAL A 234 -5.96 13.00 7.29
N LEU A 235 -5.65 13.96 8.14
CA LEU A 235 -6.60 14.95 8.67
C LEU A 235 -6.14 16.39 8.43
N THR A 236 -7.07 17.27 8.14
CA THR A 236 -6.88 18.72 8.34
C THR A 236 -6.99 19.06 9.83
N GLY A 237 -6.53 20.24 10.23
CA GLY A 237 -6.53 20.66 11.64
C GLY A 237 -7.93 20.60 12.30
N ASP A 238 -8.97 20.96 11.57
CA ASP A 238 -10.35 20.99 12.10
C ASP A 238 -10.94 19.57 12.30
N GLU A 239 -10.43 18.57 11.59
CA GLU A 239 -10.92 17.20 11.64
C GLU A 239 -10.27 16.38 12.79
N VAL A 240 -9.09 16.79 13.28
CA VAL A 240 -8.30 16.06 14.29
C VAL A 240 -9.11 15.72 15.54
N ASN A 241 -9.62 16.73 16.23
CA ASN A 241 -10.29 16.51 17.52
C ASN A 241 -11.65 15.81 17.40
N PRO A 242 -12.50 16.10 16.40
CA PRO A 242 -13.68 15.29 16.12
C PRO A 242 -13.37 13.79 15.96
N VAL A 243 -12.38 13.45 15.13
CA VAL A 243 -11.97 12.05 14.91
C VAL A 243 -11.48 11.40 16.20
N ILE A 244 -10.62 12.08 16.97
CA ILE A 244 -10.14 11.57 18.27
C ILE A 244 -11.30 11.24 19.20
N ARG A 245 -12.33 12.10 19.27
CA ARG A 245 -13.50 11.86 20.13
C ARG A 245 -14.26 10.60 19.72
N GLU A 246 -14.48 10.39 18.43
CA GLU A 246 -15.13 9.16 17.93
C GLU A 246 -14.32 7.91 18.25
N LEU A 247 -13.00 7.93 17.98
CA LEU A 247 -12.11 6.81 18.27
C LEU A 247 -12.14 6.46 19.76
N ARG A 248 -11.96 7.46 20.64
CA ARG A 248 -11.96 7.23 22.09
C ARG A 248 -13.33 6.78 22.60
N GLY A 249 -14.42 7.33 22.08
CA GLY A 249 -15.80 6.92 22.41
C GLY A 249 -16.09 5.46 22.05
N GLY A 250 -15.51 4.96 20.95
CA GLY A 250 -15.61 3.55 20.53
C GLY A 250 -14.61 2.60 21.19
N GLY A 251 -13.70 3.11 22.05
CA GLY A 251 -12.68 2.31 22.74
C GLY A 251 -11.39 2.11 21.95
N ILE A 252 -11.20 2.81 20.83
CA ILE A 252 -9.96 2.80 20.04
C ILE A 252 -8.95 3.78 20.67
N ARG A 253 -7.71 3.35 20.88
CA ARG A 253 -6.63 4.20 21.46
C ARG A 253 -5.99 5.05 20.38
N VAL A 254 -5.74 6.31 20.68
CA VAL A 254 -4.83 7.14 19.88
C VAL A 254 -3.41 6.82 20.31
N THR A 255 -2.51 6.62 19.35
CA THR A 255 -1.11 6.23 19.59
C THR A 255 -0.13 7.31 19.18
N ALA A 256 -0.45 8.13 18.17
CA ALA A 256 0.34 9.29 17.78
C ALA A 256 -0.50 10.32 17.02
N LEU A 257 -0.07 11.59 17.05
CA LEU A 257 -0.54 12.67 16.19
C LEU A 257 0.68 13.48 15.77
N HIS A 258 1.00 13.47 14.48
CA HIS A 258 2.19 14.11 13.91
C HIS A 258 1.98 14.40 12.43
N ASN A 259 3.01 14.84 11.72
CA ASN A 259 2.98 15.01 10.28
C ASN A 259 3.97 14.06 9.63
N HIS A 260 3.60 13.46 8.49
CA HIS A 260 4.52 12.73 7.61
C HIS A 260 5.23 13.66 6.62
N LEU A 261 4.69 14.87 6.45
CA LEU A 261 5.00 15.82 5.40
C LEU A 261 5.45 17.15 6.01
N ILE A 262 6.42 17.83 5.41
CA ILE A 262 7.02 19.06 5.97
C ILE A 262 6.70 20.32 5.18
N ARG A 263 6.21 20.20 3.94
CA ARG A 263 5.78 21.33 3.09
C ARG A 263 4.47 21.03 2.36
N SER A 264 3.53 20.43 3.09
CA SER A 264 2.29 19.94 2.50
C SER A 264 1.26 21.04 2.24
N VAL A 265 0.53 20.87 1.14
CA VAL A 265 -0.68 21.64 0.83
C VAL A 265 -1.82 20.67 0.51
N PRO A 266 -2.91 20.67 1.30
CA PRO A 266 -3.10 21.43 2.56
C PRO A 266 -2.14 20.95 3.67
N THR A 267 -2.05 21.70 4.76
CA THR A 267 -1.39 21.20 5.98
C THR A 267 -2.21 20.05 6.55
N LEU A 268 -1.57 18.88 6.68
CA LEU A 268 -2.19 17.65 7.15
C LEU A 268 -1.52 17.15 8.42
N TYR A 269 -2.31 16.44 9.23
CA TYR A 269 -1.94 15.73 10.43
C TYR A 269 -2.31 14.27 10.28
N PHE A 270 -1.43 13.39 10.70
CA PHE A 270 -1.57 11.94 10.64
C PHE A 270 -1.82 11.43 12.06
N LEU A 271 -3.03 10.92 12.27
CA LEU A 271 -3.48 10.40 13.56
C LEU A 271 -3.42 8.88 13.55
N HIS A 272 -2.50 8.31 14.31
CA HIS A 272 -2.36 6.86 14.46
C HIS A 272 -3.20 6.34 15.62
N PHE A 273 -3.64 5.08 15.50
CA PHE A 273 -4.48 4.45 16.50
C PHE A 273 -4.19 2.95 16.67
N TRP A 274 -4.67 2.38 17.77
CA TRP A 274 -4.64 0.94 18.05
C TRP A 274 -5.90 0.46 18.77
N ALA A 275 -6.41 -0.71 18.38
CA ALA A 275 -7.47 -1.40 19.14
C ALA A 275 -7.42 -2.91 18.94
N THR A 276 -7.96 -3.64 19.92
CA THR A 276 -8.37 -5.04 19.76
C THR A 276 -9.85 -5.16 20.14
N GLY A 277 -10.65 -5.87 19.36
CA GLY A 277 -12.08 -5.99 19.66
C GLY A 277 -12.90 -6.70 18.59
N ASP A 278 -14.22 -6.63 18.75
CA ASP A 278 -15.19 -7.19 17.80
C ASP A 278 -15.04 -6.53 16.41
N PRO A 279 -14.96 -7.31 15.31
CA PRO A 279 -14.75 -6.78 13.97
C PRO A 279 -15.80 -5.76 13.53
N ALA A 280 -17.08 -6.02 13.80
CA ALA A 280 -18.18 -5.15 13.38
C ALA A 280 -18.22 -3.85 14.19
N ARG A 281 -17.97 -3.93 15.50
CA ARG A 281 -17.89 -2.75 16.37
C ARG A 281 -16.72 -1.84 16.00
N ILE A 282 -15.55 -2.42 15.70
CA ILE A 282 -14.39 -1.67 15.24
C ILE A 282 -14.71 -0.98 13.91
N GLY A 283 -15.22 -1.70 12.91
CA GLY A 283 -15.54 -1.09 11.62
C GLY A 283 -16.60 0.02 11.74
N GLN A 284 -17.61 -0.15 12.59
CA GLN A 284 -18.61 0.88 12.87
C GLN A 284 -18.00 2.14 13.53
N THR A 285 -17.04 1.98 14.44
CA THR A 285 -16.35 3.11 15.08
C THR A 285 -15.49 3.87 14.06
N LEU A 286 -14.74 3.15 13.22
CA LEU A 286 -13.92 3.75 12.16
C LEU A 286 -14.79 4.47 11.12
N LYS A 287 -15.99 3.95 10.81
CA LYS A 287 -16.96 4.64 9.95
C LYS A 287 -17.45 5.96 10.56
N GLN A 288 -17.73 5.98 11.86
CA GLN A 288 -18.14 7.21 12.56
C GLN A 288 -17.01 8.23 12.56
N ALA A 289 -15.78 7.80 12.84
CA ALA A 289 -14.60 8.65 12.73
C ALA A 289 -14.41 9.22 11.31
N LEU A 290 -14.50 8.38 10.27
CA LEU A 290 -14.41 8.79 8.86
C LEU A 290 -15.49 9.81 8.45
N SER A 291 -16.65 9.84 9.11
CA SER A 291 -17.72 10.80 8.79
C SER A 291 -17.34 12.26 9.07
N HIS A 292 -16.25 12.47 9.83
CA HIS A 292 -15.67 13.79 10.07
C HIS A 292 -14.57 14.16 9.07
N VAL A 293 -14.25 13.30 8.10
CA VAL A 293 -13.10 13.47 7.19
C VAL A 293 -13.59 13.76 5.77
N GLY A 294 -12.95 14.72 5.09
CA GLY A 294 -13.14 14.99 3.66
C GLY A 294 -12.66 13.83 2.78
N VAL A 295 -13.47 12.78 2.65
CA VAL A 295 -13.16 11.59 1.83
C VAL A 295 -13.75 11.68 0.43
N ARG A 296 -13.04 11.11 -0.56
CA ARG A 296 -13.58 10.98 -1.92
C ARG A 296 -14.74 10.00 -1.91
N GLN A 297 -15.92 10.45 -2.33
CA GLN A 297 -17.06 9.56 -2.55
C GLN A 297 -16.77 8.64 -3.73
N GLY A 298 -17.03 7.35 -3.56
CA GLY A 298 -16.86 6.32 -4.60
C GLY A 298 -17.95 6.34 -5.66
#